data_AF-A0A7C6DLJ9-F1
#
_entry.id   AF-A0A7C6DLJ9-F1
#
_cell.length_a   1.000
_cell.length_b   1.000
_cell.length_c   1.000
_cell.angle_alpha   90.00
_cell.angle_beta   90.00
_cell.angle_gamma   90.00
#
_symmetry.space_group_name_H-M   'P 1'
#
loop_
_entity.id
_entity.type
_entity.pdbx_description
1 polymer ?
#
loop_
_entity_poly.entity_id
_entity_poly.type
_entity_poly.pdbx_seq_one_letter_code
_entity_poly.pdbx_strand_id
1 'polypeptide(L)'
;MARKRLSKSSLLWFIRSRSYVTLSDVRRRFGLDIGEDVTGIRGPSGVAFVGLPMLQARVLQELWCEGKVGLEFAHDIMAPSVSGVYATYGHDSGFAQLTAEPVETADADGEDELERAASA
;
A
#
# COMPACT_ATOMS: atom_id res chain seq x y z
N MET A 1 20.76 21.48 11.32
CA MET A 1 20.37 20.10 11.63
C MET A 1 20.85 19.20 10.49
N ALA A 2 21.72 18.22 10.76
CA ALA A 2 22.26 17.35 9.70
C ALA A 2 21.12 16.49 9.08
N ARG A 3 20.89 16.64 7.77
CA ARG A 3 19.88 15.89 7.02
C ARG A 3 20.31 14.42 6.99
N LYS A 4 19.65 13.58 7.79
CA LYS A 4 19.98 12.15 7.86
C LYS A 4 19.64 11.53 6.50
N ARG A 5 20.66 11.16 5.72
CA ARG A 5 20.47 10.48 4.42
C ARG A 5 19.59 9.26 4.62
N LEU A 6 18.49 9.18 3.88
CA LEU A 6 17.60 8.03 3.90
C LEU A 6 18.39 6.81 3.39
N SER A 7 18.52 5.81 4.25
CA SER A 7 19.06 4.48 3.96
C SER A 7 18.05 3.40 4.33
N LYS A 8 18.21 2.19 3.79
CA LYS A 8 17.35 1.03 4.08
C LYS A 8 17.17 0.79 5.59
N SER A 9 18.27 0.74 6.34
CA SER A 9 18.23 0.53 7.79
C SER A 9 17.55 1.68 8.53
N SER A 10 17.80 2.93 8.12
CA SER A 10 17.19 4.09 8.78
C SER A 10 15.68 4.19 8.51
N LEU A 11 15.25 3.84 7.29
CA LEU A 11 13.84 3.80 6.90
C LEU A 11 13.13 2.66 7.61
N LEU A 12 13.69 1.46 7.59
CA LEU A 12 13.12 0.30 8.27
C LEU A 12 13.02 0.52 9.78
N TRP A 13 14.05 1.07 10.42
CA TRP A 13 14.00 1.40 11.84
C TRP A 13 12.87 2.39 12.16
N PHE A 14 12.72 3.42 11.32
CA PHE A 14 11.68 4.41 11.49
C PHE A 14 10.28 3.80 11.34
N ILE A 15 10.07 2.94 10.34
CA ILE A 15 8.81 2.23 10.14
C ILE A 15 8.52 1.30 11.31
N ARG A 16 9.50 0.50 11.78
CA ARG A 16 9.34 -0.42 12.92
C ARG A 16 9.07 0.27 14.26
N SER A 17 9.47 1.52 14.43
CA SER A 17 9.18 2.29 15.65
C SER A 17 7.71 2.70 15.80
N ARG A 18 6.87 2.40 14.80
CA ARG A 18 5.46 2.79 14.72
C ARG A 18 4.63 1.62 14.20
N SER A 19 3.32 1.65 14.47
CA SER A 19 2.38 0.69 13.88
C SER A 19 2.17 0.94 12.39
N TYR A 20 2.17 2.21 11.97
CA TYR A 20 1.91 2.64 10.60
C TYR A 20 2.57 4.01 10.34
N VAL A 21 2.98 4.26 9.09
CA VAL A 21 3.65 5.49 8.67
C VAL A 21 3.13 5.94 7.30
N THR A 22 2.67 7.19 7.19
CA THR A 22 2.30 7.76 5.89
C THR A 22 3.53 8.11 5.05
N LEU A 23 3.42 8.16 3.72
CA LEU A 23 4.52 8.68 2.89
C LEU A 23 4.89 10.13 3.25
N SER A 24 3.90 10.94 3.66
CA SER A 24 4.10 12.30 4.18
C SER A 24 4.98 12.33 5.42
N ASP A 25 4.80 11.39 6.35
CA ASP A 25 5.65 11.26 7.53
C ASP A 25 7.08 10.86 7.18
N VAL A 26 7.26 9.97 6.20
CA VAL A 26 8.60 9.62 5.67
C VAL A 26 9.27 10.86 5.11
N ARG A 27 8.57 11.63 4.26
CA ARG A 27 9.11 12.87 3.67
C ARG A 27 9.53 13.85 4.75
N ARG A 28 8.65 14.12 5.72
CA ARG A 28 8.94 15.02 6.84
C ARG A 28 10.13 14.54 7.67
N ARG A 29 10.22 13.23 7.96
CA ARG A 29 11.25 12.66 8.81
C ARG A 29 12.65 12.75 8.20
N PHE A 30 12.77 12.44 6.91
CA PHE A 30 14.04 12.43 6.20
C PHE A 30 14.34 13.78 5.52
N GLY A 31 13.45 14.76 5.72
CA GLY A 31 13.51 16.08 5.11
C GLY A 31 13.54 15.97 3.59
N LEU A 32 12.75 15.08 3.00
CA LEU A 32 12.63 14.97 1.54
C LEU A 32 11.86 16.20 1.02
N ASP A 33 12.23 16.70 -0.15
CA ASP A 33 11.66 17.92 -0.71
C ASP A 33 10.15 17.81 -0.92
N ILE A 34 9.45 18.95 -0.94
CA ILE A 34 8.00 19.07 -1.15
C ILE A 34 7.70 19.17 -2.67
N GLY A 35 8.33 18.32 -3.48
CA GLY A 35 8.00 18.18 -4.91
C GLY A 35 6.78 17.29 -5.14
N GLU A 36 6.15 17.38 -6.30
CA GLU A 36 5.10 16.45 -6.75
C GLU A 36 5.69 15.15 -7.32
N ASP A 37 6.81 14.68 -6.76
CA ASP A 37 7.52 13.51 -7.24
C ASP A 37 6.68 12.25 -6.99
N VAL A 38 6.23 11.64 -8.09
CA VAL A 38 5.61 10.32 -8.10
C VAL A 38 6.55 9.35 -8.79
N THR A 39 6.98 8.32 -8.07
CA THR A 39 7.85 7.26 -8.62
C THR A 39 7.10 5.95 -8.66
N GLY A 40 7.13 5.27 -9.82
CA GLY A 40 6.68 3.88 -9.94
C GLY A 40 7.73 2.91 -9.38
N ILE A 41 7.33 2.08 -8.43
CA ILE A 41 8.12 0.97 -7.89
C ILE A 41 7.49 -0.36 -8.29
N ARG A 42 8.32 -1.40 -8.46
CA ARG A 42 7.86 -2.75 -8.82
C ARG A 42 8.14 -3.72 -7.68
N GLY A 43 7.15 -4.52 -7.34
CA GLY A 43 7.25 -5.54 -6.29
C GLY A 43 6.41 -6.78 -6.58
N PRO A 44 6.20 -7.64 -5.58
CA PRO A 44 5.56 -8.94 -5.76
C PRO A 44 4.14 -8.88 -6.34
N SER A 45 3.38 -7.82 -6.04
CA SER A 45 2.00 -7.63 -6.51
C SER A 45 1.87 -6.71 -7.73
N GLY A 46 2.98 -6.37 -8.39
CA GLY A 46 3.00 -5.53 -9.59
C GLY A 46 3.60 -4.14 -9.38
N VAL A 47 3.09 -3.16 -10.14
CA VAL A 47 3.56 -1.76 -10.05
C VAL A 47 2.76 -1.01 -8.99
N ALA A 48 3.45 -0.19 -8.21
CA ALA A 48 2.86 0.72 -7.23
C ALA A 48 3.45 2.13 -7.42
N PHE A 49 2.66 3.17 -7.21
CA PHE A 49 3.10 4.56 -7.33
C PHE A 49 3.27 5.17 -5.94
N VAL A 50 4.46 5.70 -5.66
CA VAL A 50 4.78 6.31 -4.36
C VAL A 50 5.09 7.79 -4.54
N GLY A 51 4.58 8.63 -3.64
CA GLY A 51 4.90 10.05 -3.55
C GLY A 51 6.29 10.34 -2.96
N LEU A 52 7.31 9.56 -3.35
CA LEU A 52 8.70 9.69 -2.91
C LEU A 52 9.60 9.96 -4.13
N PRO A 53 10.69 10.73 -3.96
CA PRO A 53 11.67 10.89 -5.03
C PRO A 53 12.35 9.56 -5.36
N MET A 54 12.82 9.43 -6.60
CA MET A 54 13.29 8.18 -7.20
C MET A 54 14.24 7.37 -6.31
N LEU A 55 15.25 8.03 -5.72
CA LEU A 55 16.25 7.35 -4.88
C LEU A 55 15.63 6.74 -3.61
N GLN A 56 14.71 7.44 -2.98
CA GLN A 56 14.04 7.00 -1.76
C GLN A 56 12.96 5.97 -2.05
N ALA A 57 12.26 6.13 -3.18
CA ALA A 57 11.34 5.13 -3.70
C ALA A 57 12.03 3.78 -3.95
N ARG A 58 13.26 3.78 -4.49
CA ARG A 58 14.06 2.55 -4.65
C ARG A 58 14.38 1.87 -3.32
N VAL A 59 14.75 2.63 -2.30
CA VAL A 59 14.99 2.06 -0.96
C VAL A 59 13.73 1.42 -0.38
N LEU A 60 12.56 2.05 -0.57
CA LEU A 60 11.28 1.48 -0.17
C LEU A 60 10.95 0.21 -0.97
N GLN A 61 11.18 0.22 -2.29
CA GLN A 61 10.99 -0.95 -3.16
C GLN A 61 11.82 -2.15 -2.67
N GLU A 62 13.10 -1.93 -2.33
CA GLU A 62 13.95 -3.01 -1.81
C GLU A 62 13.38 -3.62 -0.53
N LEU A 63 12.91 -2.79 0.42
CA LEU A 63 12.29 -3.29 1.65
C LEU A 63 10.99 -4.06 1.38
N TRP A 64 10.20 -3.60 0.40
CA TRP A 64 8.96 -4.25 0.01
C TRP A 64 9.22 -5.61 -0.66
N CYS A 65 10.16 -5.68 -1.59
CA CYS A 65 10.58 -6.93 -2.23
C CYS A 65 11.21 -7.91 -1.23
N GLU A 66 11.92 -7.42 -0.22
CA GLU A 66 12.47 -8.23 0.87
C GLU A 66 11.40 -8.68 1.89
N GLY A 67 10.14 -8.29 1.71
CA GLY A 67 9.05 -8.63 2.64
C GLY A 67 9.23 -8.05 4.04
N LYS A 68 9.98 -6.94 4.17
CA LYS A 68 10.25 -6.25 5.45
C LYS A 68 9.26 -5.13 5.76
N VAL A 69 8.52 -4.69 4.76
CA VAL A 69 7.43 -3.72 4.88
C VAL A 69 6.27 -4.12 3.99
N GLY A 70 5.06 -3.79 4.43
CA GLY A 70 3.86 -3.81 3.60
C GLY A 70 3.50 -2.40 3.14
N LEU A 71 2.73 -2.32 2.06
CA LEU A 71 2.23 -1.07 1.49
C LEU A 71 0.71 -1.01 1.70
N GLU A 72 0.23 0.16 2.08
CA GLU A 72 -1.20 0.50 2.02
C GLU A 72 -1.47 1.27 0.73
N PHE A 73 -2.51 0.86 0.00
CA PHE A 73 -2.92 1.48 -1.25
C PHE A 73 -4.13 2.40 -1.04
N ALA A 74 -4.14 3.51 -1.75
CA ALA A 74 -5.31 4.36 -1.90
C ALA A 74 -6.32 3.66 -2.83
N HIS A 75 -7.54 3.45 -2.36
CA HIS A 75 -8.59 2.71 -3.09
C HIS A 75 -9.48 3.62 -3.97
N ASP A 76 -9.36 4.94 -3.83
CA ASP A 76 -10.15 5.94 -4.54
C ASP A 76 -9.53 6.37 -5.89
N ILE A 77 -8.38 5.80 -6.27
CA ILE A 77 -7.63 6.18 -7.46
C ILE A 77 -7.51 4.97 -8.41
N MET A 78 -7.69 5.20 -9.71
CA MET A 78 -7.56 4.17 -10.77
C MET A 78 -6.14 3.59 -10.89
N ALA A 79 -5.15 4.20 -10.25
CA ALA A 79 -3.77 3.76 -10.22
C ALA A 79 -3.41 3.29 -8.80
N PRO A 80 -2.62 2.22 -8.64
CA PRO A 80 -2.22 1.68 -7.33
C PRO A 80 -1.24 2.62 -6.62
N SER A 81 -1.78 3.70 -6.04
CA SER A 81 -1.05 4.72 -5.31
C SER A 81 -0.88 4.29 -3.86
N VAL A 82 0.31 4.52 -3.30
CA VAL A 82 0.64 4.13 -1.92
C VAL A 82 0.41 5.31 -0.98
N SER A 83 -0.46 5.14 0.00
CA SER A 83 -0.74 6.14 1.05
C SER A 83 0.22 5.99 2.25
N GLY A 84 0.55 4.75 2.60
CA GLY A 84 1.38 4.45 3.76
C GLY A 84 2.08 3.11 3.73
N VAL A 85 2.87 2.90 4.77
CA VAL A 85 3.75 1.74 4.93
C VAL A 85 3.73 1.28 6.38
N TYR A 86 3.85 -0.04 6.57
CA TYR A 86 3.90 -0.66 7.89
C TYR A 86 4.98 -1.72 7.94
N ALA A 87 5.54 -1.97 9.13
CA ALA A 87 6.54 -3.01 9.29
C ALA A 87 5.88 -4.39 9.21
N THR A 88 6.51 -5.29 8.47
CA THR A 88 6.20 -6.71 8.58
C THR A 88 7.20 -7.35 9.52
N TYR A 89 6.70 -8.17 10.44
CA TYR A 89 7.55 -9.00 11.28
C TYR A 89 7.82 -10.25 10.46
N GLY A 90 8.95 -10.25 9.75
CA GLY A 90 9.37 -11.37 8.92
C GLY A 90 9.15 -12.70 9.63
N HIS A 91 8.10 -13.38 9.20
CA HIS A 91 7.97 -14.81 9.22
C HIS A 91 7.74 -15.18 7.76
N ASP A 92 7.95 -16.43 7.40
CA ASP A 92 7.26 -17.07 6.28
C ASP A 92 5.72 -17.06 6.55
N SER A 93 5.16 -15.90 6.81
CA SER A 93 3.75 -15.70 7.10
C SER A 93 3.07 -15.59 5.76
N GLY A 94 2.33 -16.64 5.40
CA GLY A 94 1.36 -16.70 4.30
C GLY A 94 0.23 -15.66 4.36
N PHE A 95 0.46 -14.48 4.92
CA PHE A 95 -0.42 -13.31 4.85
C PHE A 95 -0.33 -12.59 3.50
N ALA A 96 0.67 -12.91 2.66
CA ALA A 96 0.73 -12.40 1.28
C ALA A 96 -0.48 -12.85 0.42
N GLN A 97 -1.34 -13.74 0.93
CA GLN A 97 -2.49 -14.28 0.22
C GLN A 97 -3.84 -14.01 0.92
N LEU A 98 -3.97 -12.90 1.64
CA LEU A 98 -5.26 -12.51 2.27
C LEU A 98 -5.99 -11.38 1.54
N THR A 99 -5.60 -11.05 0.30
CA THR A 99 -6.30 -10.02 -0.51
C THR A 99 -6.51 -10.48 -1.95
N ALA A 100 -7.16 -11.63 -2.13
CA ALA A 100 -7.80 -12.00 -3.39
C ALA A 100 -8.87 -13.08 -3.18
N GLU A 101 -9.71 -12.98 -2.15
CA GLU A 101 -10.99 -13.70 -2.22
C GLU A 101 -11.85 -12.88 -3.19
N PRO A 102 -12.30 -13.44 -4.33
CA PRO A 102 -13.32 -12.77 -5.12
C PRO A 102 -14.53 -12.65 -4.21
N VAL A 103 -15.04 -11.43 -4.00
CA VAL A 103 -16.39 -11.28 -3.47
C VAL A 103 -17.28 -12.02 -4.46
N GLU A 104 -17.75 -13.21 -4.08
CA GLU A 104 -18.89 -13.84 -4.74
C GLU A 104 -19.96 -12.76 -4.79
N THR A 105 -20.24 -12.27 -6.00
CA THR A 105 -21.45 -11.53 -6.27
C THR A 105 -22.55 -12.51 -5.90
N ALA A 106 -23.15 -12.32 -4.73
CA ALA A 106 -24.36 -13.03 -4.37
C ALA A 106 -25.32 -12.82 -5.54
N ASP A 107 -25.61 -13.93 -6.21
CA ASP A 107 -26.60 -13.99 -7.27
C ASP A 107 -27.86 -13.32 -6.73
N ALA A 108 -28.27 -12.26 -7.41
CA ALA A 108 -29.52 -11.57 -7.15
C ALA A 108 -30.67 -12.43 -7.68
N ASP A 109 -30.88 -13.59 -7.06
CA ASP A 109 -32.11 -14.36 -7.19
C ASP A 109 -33.17 -13.67 -6.33
N GLY A 110 -33.89 -12.73 -6.93
CA GLY A 110 -34.91 -11.94 -6.26
C GLY A 110 -35.92 -11.24 -7.18
N GLU A 111 -36.14 -11.73 -8.40
CA GLU A 111 -37.14 -11.14 -9.32
C GLU A 111 -38.46 -11.94 -9.46
N ASP A 112 -38.71 -12.96 -8.62
CA ASP A 112 -39.91 -13.81 -8.76
C ASP A 112 -41.10 -13.50 -7.81
N GLU A 113 -41.12 -12.34 -7.14
CA GLU A 113 -42.24 -11.97 -6.25
C GLU A 113 -43.18 -10.88 -6.79
N LEU A 114 -42.93 -10.35 -8.00
CA LEU A 114 -43.75 -9.27 -8.58
C LEU A 114 -44.90 -9.73 -9.50
N GLU A 115 -44.97 -11.01 -9.91
CA GLU A 115 -46.01 -11.48 -10.84
C GLU A 115 -47.31 -11.97 -10.16
N ARG A 116 -47.34 -12.10 -8.82
CA ARG A 116 -48.55 -12.52 -8.09
C ARG A 116 -49.53 -11.38 -7.75
N ALA A 117 -49.19 -10.12 -8.05
CA ALA A 117 -50.07 -8.97 -7.79
C ALA A 117 -50.88 -8.53 -9.02
N ALA A 118 -50.69 -9.12 -10.20
CA ALA A 118 -51.36 -8.70 -11.44
C ALA A 118 -52.53 -9.61 -11.88
N SER A 119 -53.04 -10.49 -11.01
CA SER A 119 -54.16 -11.39 -11.30
C SER A 119 -55.34 -11.28 -10.31
N ALA A 120 -55.58 -10.07 -9.79
CA ALA A 120 -56.78 -9.74 -9.02
C ALA A 120 -57.60 -8.65 -9.72
#